data_AF-A0A971HWE4-F1
#
_entry.id   AF-A0A971HWE4-F1
#
_cell.length_a   1.000
_cell.length_b   1.000
_cell.length_c   1.000
_cell.angle_alpha   90.00
_cell.angle_beta   90.00
_cell.angle_gamma   90.00
#
_symmetry.space_group_name_H-M   'P 1'
#
loop_
_entity.id
_entity.type
_entity.pdbx_description
1 polymer ?
#
loop_
_entity_poly.entity_id
_entity_poly.type
_entity_poly.pdbx_seq_one_letter_code
_entity_poly.pdbx_strand_id
1 'polypeptide(L)'
;KSLDRDQIFDNVIKTVSKGLDAPRVQLLLNDEKEGKFRIVQATGMDAEEFKKIEIPYEEKSMITHLLSTKINDITGGAGALGIKECEMDPKTKGLIEQGTIKTILAAPIYFDQKLFAVLNVEEMENPDYTRDDQNLLTTCAEVAGLVMKNAKLYSATMDDLVSAKKLSEDQLKANEELKSSLTRIVSPSVAEMIMSDPTALKLGGDKCEVTVFFSDIRGFTKMSENMDPTDIVEQLNVYFTRMTDILMELSGTLDKYVGDELMALFGAPVSREDDPIRAVLCGIRMLEALYELQEIWKQENKPIIQIGIGINTGIVTAGYMGSEKQLSYTVIGDNVNLAARVMANAKGMELFITRSTYERVKDYFIIEERESIMVKGKSMPIEIFQVIGVNPEIDFGEMLSLSEIHAPKSFVHPKAEVKEPKEVYIPPGLSKEDMVQNIKIDKIKPIKCQKCGTENEAQEKFCTKCGMPIF
;
A
#
# COMPACT_ATOMS: atom_id res chain seq x y z
N LYS A 1 17.50 -21.54 -18.22
CA LYS A 1 17.87 -21.94 -19.60
C LYS A 1 16.89 -23.03 -20.00
N SER A 2 16.00 -22.76 -20.96
CA SER A 2 15.14 -23.81 -21.51
C SER A 2 16.04 -24.92 -22.06
N LEU A 3 15.65 -26.18 -21.89
CA LEU A 3 16.29 -27.27 -22.62
C LEU A 3 15.94 -27.08 -24.10
N ASP A 4 16.96 -26.88 -24.94
CA ASP A 4 16.80 -26.78 -26.38
C ASP A 4 16.44 -28.15 -26.96
N ARG A 5 15.40 -28.20 -27.79
CA ARG A 5 14.91 -29.41 -28.44
C ARG A 5 16.01 -30.09 -29.25
N ASP A 6 16.78 -29.29 -29.98
CA ASP A 6 17.82 -29.82 -30.88
C ASP A 6 18.99 -30.40 -30.06
N GLN A 7 19.24 -29.86 -28.86
CA GLN A 7 20.21 -30.42 -27.92
C GLN A 7 19.74 -31.74 -27.29
N ILE A 8 18.44 -31.91 -27.04
CA ILE A 8 17.87 -33.20 -26.61
C ILE A 8 18.06 -34.24 -27.71
N PHE A 9 17.70 -33.92 -28.95
CA PHE A 9 17.84 -34.83 -30.08
C PHE A 9 19.29 -35.26 -30.31
N ASP A 10 20.23 -34.31 -30.26
CA ASP A 10 21.66 -34.60 -30.40
C ASP A 10 22.20 -35.53 -29.31
N ASN A 11 21.81 -35.29 -28.04
CA ASN A 11 22.22 -36.15 -26.93
C ASN A 11 21.64 -37.56 -27.03
N VAL A 12 20.39 -37.71 -27.47
CA VAL A 12 19.75 -39.02 -27.67
C VAL A 12 20.48 -39.81 -28.73
N ILE A 13 20.75 -39.22 -29.91
CA ILE A 13 21.47 -39.90 -30.98
C ILE A 13 22.88 -40.30 -30.56
N LYS A 14 23.63 -39.41 -29.91
CA LYS A 14 24.99 -39.71 -29.43
C LYS A 14 25.01 -40.86 -28.40
N THR A 15 24.03 -40.89 -27.51
CA THR A 15 23.91 -41.95 -26.50
C THR A 15 23.64 -43.29 -27.14
N VAL A 16 22.74 -43.33 -28.14
CA VAL A 16 22.34 -44.55 -28.85
C VAL A 16 23.47 -45.04 -29.75
N SER A 17 24.10 -44.14 -30.52
CA SER A 17 25.24 -44.46 -31.38
C SER A 17 26.39 -45.08 -30.60
N LYS A 18 26.72 -44.52 -29.43
CA LYS A 18 27.77 -45.06 -28.55
C LYS A 18 27.34 -46.33 -27.80
N GLY A 19 26.07 -46.43 -27.40
CA GLY A 19 25.58 -47.56 -26.61
C GLY A 19 25.38 -48.84 -27.42
N LEU A 20 25.12 -48.71 -28.73
CA LEU A 20 24.88 -49.81 -29.65
C LEU A 20 26.04 -50.05 -30.63
N ASP A 21 27.15 -49.33 -30.48
CA ASP A 21 28.27 -49.31 -31.44
C ASP A 21 27.75 -49.15 -32.89
N ALA A 22 26.86 -48.15 -33.05
CA ALA A 22 26.11 -47.90 -34.26
C ALA A 22 26.62 -46.64 -34.98
N PRO A 23 27.36 -46.78 -36.10
CA PRO A 23 27.86 -45.63 -36.85
C PRO A 23 26.75 -44.82 -37.54
N ARG A 24 25.57 -45.43 -37.76
CA ARG A 24 24.41 -44.79 -38.39
C ARG A 24 23.16 -44.87 -37.53
N VAL A 25 22.79 -43.73 -36.96
CA VAL A 25 21.59 -43.55 -36.15
C VAL A 25 20.87 -42.29 -36.60
N GLN A 26 19.56 -42.37 -36.72
CA GLN A 26 18.69 -41.30 -37.21
C GLN A 26 17.51 -41.12 -36.25
N LEU A 27 17.09 -39.87 -36.09
CA LEU A 27 15.87 -39.52 -35.39
C LEU A 27 14.89 -38.94 -36.40
N LEU A 28 13.77 -39.63 -36.59
CA LEU A 28 12.71 -39.23 -37.49
C LEU A 28 11.56 -38.64 -36.71
N LEU A 29 11.23 -37.37 -36.95
CA LEU A 29 10.08 -36.73 -36.35
C LEU A 29 8.81 -37.06 -37.15
N ASN A 30 7.73 -37.38 -36.44
CA ASN A 30 6.43 -37.62 -37.03
C ASN A 30 5.70 -36.29 -37.26
N ASP A 31 5.49 -35.92 -38.53
CA ASP A 31 4.70 -34.74 -38.91
C ASP A 31 3.27 -35.18 -39.26
N GLU A 32 2.39 -35.24 -38.25
CA GLU A 32 0.98 -35.61 -38.45
C GLU A 32 0.23 -34.65 -39.40
N LYS A 33 0.67 -33.40 -39.52
CA LYS A 33 -0.01 -32.40 -40.37
C LYS A 33 0.28 -32.63 -41.84
N GLU A 34 1.53 -32.96 -42.17
CA GLU A 34 1.95 -33.23 -43.54
C GLU A 34 1.89 -34.73 -43.90
N GLY A 35 1.58 -35.61 -42.95
CA GLY A 35 1.41 -37.05 -43.19
C GLY A 35 2.71 -37.76 -43.56
N LYS A 36 3.83 -37.37 -42.94
CA LYS A 36 5.16 -37.90 -43.27
C LYS A 36 6.13 -37.85 -42.10
N PHE A 37 7.21 -38.63 -42.19
CA PHE A 37 8.35 -38.54 -41.30
C PHE A 37 9.49 -37.74 -41.94
N ARG A 38 10.23 -37.00 -41.11
CA ARG A 38 11.40 -36.23 -41.51
C ARG A 38 12.57 -36.52 -40.59
N ILE A 39 13.76 -36.70 -41.15
CA ILE A 39 14.96 -36.86 -40.33
C ILE A 39 15.34 -35.48 -39.76
N VAL A 40 15.29 -35.35 -38.44
CA VAL A 40 15.60 -34.09 -37.74
C VAL A 40 17.02 -34.07 -37.21
N GLN A 41 17.61 -35.24 -36.95
CA GLN A 41 19.01 -35.39 -36.55
C GLN A 41 19.51 -36.76 -36.99
N ALA A 42 20.79 -36.86 -37.34
CA ALA A 42 21.43 -38.14 -37.68
C ALA A 42 22.93 -38.14 -37.34
N THR A 43 23.50 -39.33 -37.17
CA THR A 43 24.96 -39.59 -37.12
C THR A 43 25.32 -40.51 -38.28
N GLY A 44 26.48 -40.28 -38.91
CA GLY A 44 26.95 -41.09 -40.05
C GLY A 44 26.32 -40.72 -41.41
N MET A 45 25.65 -39.56 -41.50
CA MET A 45 25.05 -39.00 -42.72
C MET A 45 25.25 -37.47 -42.75
N ASP A 46 25.39 -36.90 -43.96
CA ASP A 46 25.55 -35.45 -44.11
C ASP A 46 24.26 -34.68 -43.79
N ALA A 47 24.40 -33.51 -43.14
CA ALA A 47 23.27 -32.71 -42.67
C ALA A 47 22.41 -32.10 -43.79
N GLU A 48 22.97 -31.84 -44.97
CA GLU A 48 22.19 -31.37 -46.13
C GLU A 48 21.52 -32.51 -46.88
N GLU A 49 22.04 -33.72 -46.73
CA GLU A 49 21.51 -34.94 -47.36
C GLU A 49 20.28 -35.43 -46.61
N PHE A 50 20.36 -35.63 -45.29
CA PHE A 50 19.24 -36.20 -44.54
C PHE A 50 18.04 -35.27 -44.40
N LYS A 51 18.26 -33.94 -44.42
CA LYS A 51 17.16 -32.95 -44.34
C LYS A 51 16.24 -32.97 -45.57
N LYS A 52 16.68 -33.56 -46.67
CA LYS A 52 15.87 -33.72 -47.90
C LYS A 52 15.10 -35.04 -47.92
N ILE A 53 15.38 -35.94 -46.99
CA ILE A 53 14.72 -37.24 -46.88
C ILE A 53 13.40 -37.07 -46.14
N GLU A 54 12.31 -37.39 -46.82
CA GLU A 54 10.97 -37.44 -46.26
C GLU A 54 10.36 -38.81 -46.56
N ILE A 55 9.68 -39.40 -45.58
CA ILE A 55 9.04 -40.72 -45.70
C ILE A 55 7.52 -40.51 -45.55
N PRO A 56 6.76 -40.45 -46.66
CA PRO A 56 5.30 -40.32 -46.64
C PRO A 56 4.64 -41.52 -45.97
N TYR A 57 3.49 -41.33 -45.31
CA TYR A 57 2.76 -42.42 -44.66
C TYR A 57 2.31 -43.52 -45.63
N GLU A 58 2.12 -43.19 -46.92
CA GLU A 58 1.73 -44.14 -47.96
C GLU A 58 2.87 -45.09 -48.34
N GLU A 59 4.11 -44.72 -48.04
CA GLU A 59 5.28 -45.56 -48.28
C GLU A 59 5.22 -46.80 -47.37
N LYS A 60 5.40 -47.99 -47.96
CA LYS A 60 5.47 -49.22 -47.18
C LYS A 60 6.90 -49.42 -46.68
N SER A 61 7.18 -48.98 -45.46
CA SER A 61 8.48 -49.12 -44.81
C SER A 61 8.35 -49.61 -43.37
N MET A 62 9.48 -50.00 -42.76
CA MET A 62 9.52 -50.36 -41.34
C MET A 62 9.05 -49.21 -40.45
N ILE A 63 9.41 -47.97 -40.82
CA ILE A 63 9.11 -46.75 -40.06
C ILE A 63 7.62 -46.42 -40.11
N THR A 64 6.99 -46.48 -41.29
CA THR A 64 5.54 -46.21 -41.43
C THR A 64 4.69 -47.30 -40.80
N HIS A 65 5.19 -48.54 -40.72
CA HIS A 65 4.49 -49.63 -40.03
C HIS A 65 4.24 -49.32 -38.54
N LEU A 66 5.17 -48.60 -37.89
CA LEU A 66 5.06 -48.19 -36.48
C LEU A 66 3.89 -47.24 -36.20
N LEU A 67 3.28 -46.63 -37.23
CA LEU A 67 2.05 -45.83 -37.08
C LEU A 67 0.82 -46.70 -36.81
N SER A 68 0.79 -47.92 -37.36
CA SER A 68 -0.43 -48.73 -37.47
C SER A 68 -0.45 -49.97 -36.58
N THR A 69 0.69 -50.33 -35.98
CA THR A 69 0.81 -51.53 -35.15
C THR A 69 1.43 -51.22 -33.79
N LYS A 70 0.89 -51.84 -32.73
CA LYS A 70 1.52 -51.79 -31.41
C LYS A 70 2.76 -52.67 -31.43
N ILE A 71 3.93 -52.08 -31.20
CA ILE A 71 5.21 -52.76 -31.33
C ILE A 71 5.34 -53.99 -30.43
N ASN A 72 4.67 -54.00 -29.27
CA ASN A 72 4.69 -55.12 -28.34
C ASN A 72 3.99 -56.37 -28.89
N ASP A 73 3.02 -56.20 -29.79
CA ASP A 73 2.29 -57.31 -30.40
C ASP A 73 3.16 -58.05 -31.44
N ILE A 74 4.18 -57.37 -31.99
CA ILE A 74 5.12 -57.93 -32.97
C ILE A 74 6.38 -58.49 -32.28
N THR A 75 6.92 -57.74 -31.33
CA THR A 75 8.26 -58.01 -30.75
C THR A 75 8.23 -58.92 -29.52
N GLY A 76 7.04 -59.33 -29.05
CA GLY A 76 6.91 -60.09 -27.80
C GLY A 76 7.43 -59.33 -26.57
N GLY A 77 7.36 -58.00 -26.61
CA GLY A 77 7.75 -57.10 -25.52
C GLY A 77 9.19 -56.56 -25.57
N ALA A 78 9.93 -56.74 -26.66
CA ALA A 78 11.27 -56.13 -26.82
C ALA A 78 11.21 -54.64 -27.23
N GLY A 79 10.06 -54.14 -27.70
CA GLY A 79 9.80 -52.72 -27.84
C GLY A 79 10.56 -51.98 -28.95
N ALA A 80 11.40 -52.67 -29.72
CA ALA A 80 12.08 -52.19 -30.92
C ALA A 80 11.90 -53.20 -32.06
N LEU A 81 11.65 -52.71 -33.26
CA LEU A 81 11.36 -53.51 -34.44
C LEU A 81 12.65 -53.68 -35.24
N GLY A 82 13.09 -54.92 -35.45
CA GLY A 82 14.26 -55.24 -36.24
C GLY A 82 13.95 -56.03 -37.51
N ILE A 83 15.00 -56.28 -38.31
CA ILE A 83 14.93 -57.16 -39.50
C ILE A 83 14.31 -58.52 -39.15
N LYS A 84 14.75 -59.15 -38.05
CA LYS A 84 14.34 -60.51 -37.67
C LYS A 84 12.84 -60.55 -37.37
N GLU A 85 12.34 -59.58 -36.64
CA GLU A 85 10.91 -59.45 -36.34
C GLU A 85 10.09 -59.12 -37.58
N CYS A 86 10.61 -58.25 -38.46
CA CYS A 86 9.93 -57.89 -39.70
C CYS A 86 9.81 -59.06 -40.69
N GLU A 87 10.77 -59.98 -40.72
CA GLU A 87 10.70 -61.19 -41.55
C GLU A 87 9.71 -62.23 -41.01
N MET A 88 9.46 -62.22 -39.69
CA MET A 88 8.52 -63.12 -39.01
C MET A 88 7.07 -62.66 -39.12
N ASP A 89 6.80 -61.36 -39.23
CA ASP A 89 5.44 -60.82 -39.42
C ASP A 89 5.04 -60.78 -40.92
N PRO A 90 3.95 -61.48 -41.33
CA PRO A 90 3.43 -61.45 -42.70
C PRO A 90 3.15 -60.06 -43.29
N LYS A 91 2.89 -59.05 -42.45
CA LYS A 91 2.58 -57.67 -42.88
C LYS A 91 3.82 -56.86 -43.22
N THR A 92 4.97 -57.20 -42.65
CA THR A 92 6.25 -56.50 -42.85
C THR A 92 7.25 -57.31 -43.66
N LYS A 93 6.93 -58.57 -43.94
CA LYS A 93 7.75 -59.47 -44.74
C LYS A 93 7.98 -58.90 -46.14
N GLY A 94 9.25 -58.71 -46.50
CA GLY A 94 9.66 -58.16 -47.80
C GLY A 94 9.70 -56.63 -47.90
N LEU A 95 9.50 -55.90 -46.79
CA LEU A 95 9.69 -54.44 -46.74
C LEU A 95 11.17 -54.01 -46.73
N ILE A 96 12.09 -54.93 -46.53
CA ILE A 96 13.54 -54.70 -46.49
C ILE A 96 14.12 -55.40 -47.72
N GLU A 97 14.70 -54.64 -48.65
CA GLU A 97 15.32 -55.22 -49.85
C GLU A 97 16.47 -56.15 -49.47
N GLN A 98 16.38 -57.41 -49.89
CA GLN A 98 17.42 -58.40 -49.65
C GLN A 98 18.70 -58.02 -50.43
N GLY A 99 19.75 -57.59 -49.71
CA GLY A 99 21.11 -57.56 -50.30
C GLY A 99 22.12 -56.57 -49.74
N THR A 100 21.70 -55.50 -49.05
CA THR A 100 22.66 -54.41 -48.70
C THR A 100 22.67 -54.00 -47.23
N ILE A 101 21.54 -54.12 -46.52
CA ILE A 101 21.42 -53.69 -45.11
C ILE A 101 21.44 -54.93 -44.21
N LYS A 102 22.46 -55.06 -43.37
CA LYS A 102 22.63 -56.19 -42.45
C LYS A 102 22.02 -55.98 -41.07
N THR A 103 21.76 -54.72 -40.72
CA THR A 103 21.24 -54.34 -39.40
C THR A 103 20.27 -53.19 -39.55
N ILE A 104 19.00 -53.34 -39.14
CA ILE A 104 18.12 -52.20 -38.94
C ILE A 104 17.27 -52.43 -37.69
N LEU A 105 17.18 -51.40 -36.84
CA LEU A 105 16.37 -51.37 -35.61
C LEU A 105 15.63 -50.05 -35.53
N ALA A 106 14.32 -50.10 -35.28
CA ALA A 106 13.48 -48.92 -35.11
C ALA A 106 12.73 -48.97 -33.78
N ALA A 107 12.92 -47.95 -32.94
CA ALA A 107 12.18 -47.79 -31.68
C ALA A 107 11.28 -46.54 -31.72
N PRO A 108 9.98 -46.67 -31.39
CA PRO A 108 9.07 -45.55 -31.34
C PRO A 108 9.32 -44.70 -30.08
N ILE A 109 9.35 -43.38 -30.27
CA ILE A 109 9.31 -42.39 -29.19
C ILE A 109 7.88 -41.90 -29.07
N TYR A 110 7.24 -42.23 -27.95
CA TYR A 110 5.89 -41.78 -27.66
C TYR A 110 5.88 -40.46 -26.88
N PHE A 111 4.97 -39.57 -27.25
CA PHE A 111 4.60 -38.39 -26.49
C PHE A 111 3.09 -38.41 -26.30
N ASP A 112 2.62 -38.43 -25.06
CA ASP A 112 1.19 -38.45 -24.74
C ASP A 112 0.40 -39.57 -25.45
N GLN A 113 0.96 -40.79 -25.41
CA GLN A 113 0.41 -41.99 -26.08
C GLN A 113 0.33 -41.92 -27.62
N LYS A 114 0.89 -40.88 -28.24
CA LYS A 114 1.01 -40.74 -29.70
C LYS A 114 2.45 -40.95 -30.14
N LEU A 115 2.63 -41.52 -31.34
CA LEU A 115 3.96 -41.67 -31.93
C LEU A 115 4.47 -40.28 -32.31
N PHE A 116 5.50 -39.81 -31.60
CA PHE A 116 6.07 -38.49 -31.79
C PHE A 116 7.29 -38.52 -32.71
N ALA A 117 8.14 -39.53 -32.54
CA ALA A 117 9.31 -39.73 -33.36
C ALA A 117 9.66 -41.23 -33.43
N VAL A 118 10.55 -41.59 -34.33
CA VAL A 118 11.13 -42.93 -34.45
C VAL A 118 12.64 -42.78 -34.39
N LEU A 119 13.26 -43.56 -33.52
CA LEU A 119 14.71 -43.69 -33.44
C LEU A 119 15.11 -44.90 -34.28
N ASN A 120 15.84 -44.65 -35.36
CA ASN A 120 16.21 -45.64 -36.36
C ASN A 120 17.72 -45.87 -36.34
N VAL A 121 18.15 -47.12 -36.37
CA VAL A 121 19.55 -47.54 -36.43
C VAL A 121 19.71 -48.38 -37.69
N GLU A 122 20.55 -47.97 -38.62
CA GLU A 122 20.69 -48.62 -39.95
C GLU A 122 22.01 -49.39 -40.12
N GLU A 123 22.95 -49.23 -39.19
CA GLU A 123 24.24 -49.91 -39.22
C GLU A 123 24.76 -50.06 -37.79
N MET A 124 25.19 -51.27 -37.45
CA MET A 124 25.87 -51.60 -36.18
C MET A 124 27.10 -52.44 -36.49
N GLU A 125 28.16 -52.30 -35.68
CA GLU A 125 29.36 -53.13 -35.82
C GLU A 125 29.05 -54.63 -35.69
N ASN A 126 28.14 -55.00 -34.78
CA ASN A 126 27.59 -56.34 -34.71
C ASN A 126 26.25 -56.43 -35.48
N PRO A 127 26.21 -57.10 -36.65
CA PRO A 127 24.98 -57.24 -37.43
C PRO A 127 23.95 -58.19 -36.78
N ASP A 128 24.39 -59.08 -35.89
CA ASP A 128 23.53 -59.94 -35.09
C ASP A 128 23.23 -59.29 -33.74
N TYR A 129 22.47 -58.19 -33.77
CA TYR A 129 21.96 -57.51 -32.57
C TYR A 129 21.21 -58.49 -31.66
N THR A 130 21.28 -58.21 -30.37
CA THR A 130 20.72 -59.00 -29.27
C THR A 130 19.42 -58.37 -28.76
N ARG A 131 18.74 -59.11 -27.88
CA ARG A 131 17.57 -58.58 -27.17
C ARG A 131 17.93 -57.44 -26.23
N ASP A 132 19.15 -57.43 -25.69
CA ASP A 132 19.64 -56.35 -24.83
C ASP A 132 19.84 -55.05 -25.63
N ASP A 133 20.27 -55.16 -26.89
CA ASP A 133 20.39 -54.00 -27.81
C ASP A 133 19.02 -53.38 -28.11
N GLN A 134 18.01 -54.22 -28.37
CA GLN A 134 16.62 -53.76 -28.54
C GLN A 134 16.11 -53.06 -27.29
N ASN A 135 16.29 -53.67 -26.12
CA ASN A 135 15.88 -53.09 -24.84
C ASN A 135 16.59 -51.75 -24.56
N LEU A 136 17.87 -51.64 -24.89
CA LEU A 136 18.63 -50.39 -24.75
C LEU A 136 18.04 -49.30 -25.65
N LEU A 137 17.78 -49.61 -26.92
CA LEU A 137 17.21 -48.68 -27.89
C LEU A 137 15.83 -48.18 -27.43
N THR A 138 14.96 -49.10 -27.00
CA THR A 138 13.63 -48.77 -26.46
C THR A 138 13.73 -47.91 -25.20
N THR A 139 14.61 -48.24 -24.27
CA THR A 139 14.81 -47.45 -23.05
C THR A 139 15.26 -46.02 -23.39
N CYS A 140 16.17 -45.87 -24.36
CA CYS A 140 16.60 -44.56 -24.83
C CYS A 140 15.43 -43.77 -25.45
N ALA A 141 14.60 -44.43 -26.26
CA ALA A 141 13.43 -43.84 -26.88
C ALA A 141 12.38 -43.37 -25.83
N GLU A 142 12.12 -44.18 -24.81
CA GLU A 142 11.19 -43.84 -23.72
C GLU A 142 11.69 -42.65 -22.88
N VAL A 143 12.97 -42.66 -22.49
CA VAL A 143 13.59 -41.55 -21.74
C VAL A 143 13.57 -40.27 -22.57
N ALA A 144 13.84 -40.35 -23.88
CA ALA A 144 13.76 -39.21 -24.78
C ALA A 144 12.35 -38.60 -24.79
N GLY A 145 11.30 -39.44 -24.90
CA GLY A 145 9.91 -38.98 -24.85
C GLY A 145 9.55 -38.30 -23.53
N LEU A 146 10.01 -38.84 -22.39
CA LEU A 146 9.76 -38.25 -21.07
C LEU A 146 10.46 -36.89 -20.89
N VAL A 147 11.73 -36.78 -21.32
CA VAL A 147 12.49 -35.52 -21.26
C VAL A 147 11.80 -34.43 -22.09
N MET A 148 11.31 -34.76 -23.29
CA MET A 148 10.56 -33.83 -24.13
C MET A 148 9.24 -33.38 -23.47
N LYS A 149 8.52 -34.31 -22.82
CA LYS A 149 7.30 -34.00 -22.04
C LYS A 149 7.59 -33.01 -20.91
N ASN A 150 8.65 -33.27 -20.15
CA ASN A 150 9.04 -32.41 -19.04
C ASN A 150 9.47 -31.03 -19.54
N ALA A 151 10.28 -30.95 -20.60
CA ALA A 151 10.72 -29.68 -21.18
C ALA A 151 9.56 -28.77 -21.60
N LYS A 152 8.52 -29.34 -22.25
CA LYS A 152 7.32 -28.60 -22.66
C LYS A 152 6.49 -28.11 -21.46
N LEU A 153 6.40 -28.91 -20.40
CA LEU A 153 5.68 -28.51 -19.18
C LEU A 153 6.39 -27.36 -18.45
N TYR A 154 7.73 -27.40 -18.39
CA TYR A 154 8.53 -26.34 -17.78
C TYR A 154 8.45 -25.01 -18.52
N SER A 155 8.39 -25.01 -19.86
CA SER A 155 8.27 -23.75 -20.62
C SER A 155 6.91 -23.09 -20.38
N ALA A 156 5.81 -23.86 -20.43
CA ALA A 156 4.47 -23.33 -20.22
C ALA A 156 4.29 -22.75 -18.80
N THR A 157 4.77 -23.46 -17.79
CA THR A 157 4.68 -23.01 -16.39
C THR A 157 5.54 -21.78 -16.11
N MET A 158 6.68 -21.64 -16.79
CA MET A 158 7.53 -20.45 -16.63
C MET A 158 6.88 -19.19 -17.19
N ASP A 159 6.22 -19.29 -18.36
CA ASP A 159 5.52 -18.15 -18.98
C ASP A 159 4.36 -17.66 -18.10
N ASP A 160 3.62 -18.59 -17.50
CA ASP A 160 2.55 -18.29 -16.55
C ASP A 160 3.10 -17.60 -15.28
N LEU A 161 4.21 -18.11 -14.72
CA LEU A 161 4.86 -17.53 -13.53
C LEU A 161 5.38 -16.12 -13.78
N VAL A 162 5.99 -15.87 -14.93
CA VAL A 162 6.48 -14.53 -15.31
C VAL A 162 5.31 -13.56 -15.46
N SER A 163 4.22 -14.00 -16.08
CA SER A 163 3.01 -13.18 -16.26
C SER A 163 2.34 -12.85 -14.92
N ALA A 164 2.20 -13.85 -14.04
CA ALA A 164 1.64 -13.66 -12.70
C ALA A 164 2.50 -12.72 -11.84
N LYS A 165 3.83 -12.87 -11.91
CA LYS A 165 4.76 -11.99 -11.20
C LYS A 165 4.64 -10.55 -11.67
N LYS A 166 4.59 -10.32 -12.99
CA LYS A 166 4.42 -8.99 -13.58
C LYS A 166 3.11 -8.34 -13.15
N LEU A 167 2.01 -9.09 -13.17
CA LEU A 167 0.71 -8.59 -12.70
C LEU A 167 0.75 -8.18 -11.22
N SER A 168 1.42 -8.97 -10.37
CA SER A 168 1.59 -8.64 -8.95
C SER A 168 2.44 -7.38 -8.73
N GLU A 169 3.52 -7.20 -9.51
CA GLU A 169 4.36 -6.00 -9.46
C GLU A 169 3.59 -4.75 -9.91
N ASP A 170 2.83 -4.86 -11.01
CA ASP A 170 1.99 -3.77 -11.52
C ASP A 170 0.89 -3.39 -10.50
N GLN A 171 0.28 -4.37 -9.82
CA GLN A 171 -0.70 -4.12 -8.75
C GLN A 171 -0.08 -3.43 -7.54
N LEU A 172 1.11 -3.86 -7.11
CA LEU A 172 1.81 -3.23 -6.00
C LEU A 172 2.11 -1.76 -6.30
N LYS A 173 2.64 -1.49 -7.50
CA LYS A 173 2.94 -0.13 -7.95
C LYS A 173 1.69 0.74 -8.03
N ALA A 174 0.60 0.23 -8.58
CA ALA A 174 -0.67 0.96 -8.64
C ALA A 174 -1.21 1.29 -7.24
N ASN A 175 -1.08 0.37 -6.28
CA ASN A 175 -1.46 0.61 -4.88
C ASN A 175 -0.59 1.68 -4.21
N GLU A 176 0.72 1.70 -4.48
CA GLU A 176 1.63 2.74 -3.97
C GLU A 176 1.30 4.12 -4.56
N GLU A 177 1.00 4.20 -5.85
CA GLU A 177 0.59 5.45 -6.53
C GLU A 177 -0.75 5.97 -5.99
N LEU A 178 -1.72 5.07 -5.78
CA LEU A 178 -3.00 5.41 -5.15
C LEU A 178 -2.79 5.90 -3.72
N LYS A 179 -1.89 5.25 -2.96
CA LYS A 179 -1.54 5.67 -1.60
C LYS A 179 -0.94 7.07 -1.56
N SER A 180 0.07 7.31 -2.39
CA SER A 180 0.69 8.64 -2.52
C SER A 180 -0.33 9.71 -2.94
N SER A 181 -1.29 9.37 -3.79
CA SER A 181 -2.31 10.33 -4.24
C SER A 181 -3.32 10.64 -3.12
N LEU A 182 -3.74 9.63 -2.35
CA LEU A 182 -4.64 9.81 -1.22
C LEU A 182 -4.01 10.64 -0.10
N THR A 183 -2.74 10.40 0.25
CA THR A 183 -2.04 11.16 1.30
C THR A 183 -1.83 12.65 0.99
N ARG A 184 -1.96 13.05 -0.28
CA ARG A 184 -1.94 14.47 -0.67
C ARG A 184 -3.27 15.18 -0.46
N ILE A 185 -4.36 14.41 -0.32
CA ILE A 185 -5.73 14.93 -0.23
C ILE A 185 -6.27 14.79 1.20
N VAL A 186 -5.84 13.75 1.92
CA VAL A 186 -6.23 13.49 3.31
C VAL A 186 -4.99 13.29 4.18
N SER A 187 -5.12 13.51 5.49
CA SER A 187 -4.01 13.29 6.42
C SER A 187 -3.49 11.84 6.37
N PRO A 188 -2.19 11.59 6.64
CA PRO A 188 -1.62 10.23 6.62
C PRO A 188 -2.40 9.23 7.48
N SER A 189 -2.82 9.64 8.68
CA SER A 189 -3.62 8.83 9.61
C SER A 189 -4.99 8.44 9.03
N VAL A 190 -5.62 9.33 8.26
CA VAL A 190 -6.90 9.05 7.60
C VAL A 190 -6.69 8.17 6.36
N ALA A 191 -5.63 8.40 5.58
CA ALA A 191 -5.29 7.56 4.43
C ALA A 191 -5.01 6.11 4.85
N GLU A 192 -4.25 5.91 5.92
CA GLU A 192 -3.94 4.58 6.46
C GLU A 192 -5.20 3.86 6.95
N MET A 193 -6.08 4.57 7.66
CA MET A 193 -7.38 4.04 8.07
C MET A 193 -8.20 3.55 6.86
N ILE A 194 -8.30 4.36 5.79
CA ILE A 194 -9.04 4.02 4.56
C ILE A 194 -8.43 2.79 3.86
N MET A 195 -7.10 2.68 3.83
CA MET A 195 -6.41 1.54 3.21
C MET A 195 -6.57 0.24 4.01
N SER A 196 -6.62 0.35 5.33
CA SER A 196 -6.75 -0.81 6.22
C SER A 196 -8.16 -1.41 6.18
N ASP A 197 -9.20 -0.57 6.17
CA ASP A 197 -10.59 -1.00 6.05
C ASP A 197 -11.43 0.06 5.33
N PRO A 198 -11.64 -0.09 4.01
CA PRO A 198 -12.50 0.81 3.24
C PRO A 198 -13.96 0.83 3.73
N THR A 199 -14.42 -0.21 4.44
CA THR A 199 -15.80 -0.30 4.95
C THR A 199 -16.01 0.46 6.27
N ALA A 200 -14.92 0.92 6.90
CA ALA A 200 -14.95 1.80 8.07
C ALA A 200 -15.41 3.23 7.73
N LEU A 201 -15.48 3.59 6.44
CA LEU A 201 -16.01 4.85 5.94
C LEU A 201 -17.54 4.90 6.07
N LYS A 202 -18.04 5.11 7.30
CA LYS A 202 -19.47 5.31 7.58
C LYS A 202 -19.70 6.70 8.17
N LEU A 203 -20.82 7.31 7.74
CA LEU A 203 -21.32 8.54 8.34
C LEU A 203 -21.60 8.32 9.83
N GLY A 204 -21.17 9.28 10.65
CA GLY A 204 -21.31 9.21 12.09
C GLY A 204 -20.01 9.63 12.78
N GLY A 205 -20.05 9.68 14.10
CA GLY A 205 -18.86 9.99 14.87
C GLY A 205 -19.00 9.54 16.32
N ASP A 206 -17.86 9.24 16.91
CA ASP A 206 -17.75 8.81 18.29
C ASP A 206 -17.30 9.97 19.17
N LYS A 207 -17.77 9.95 20.42
CA LYS A 207 -17.30 10.91 21.42
C LYS A 207 -15.89 10.53 21.83
N CYS A 208 -14.95 11.45 21.65
CA CYS A 208 -13.57 11.30 22.09
C CYS A 208 -13.04 12.62 22.66
N GLU A 209 -12.01 12.53 23.50
CA GLU A 209 -11.26 13.70 23.93
C GLU A 209 -10.27 14.08 22.82
N VAL A 210 -10.29 15.33 22.40
CA VAL A 210 -9.42 15.86 21.36
C VAL A 210 -8.85 17.18 21.83
N THR A 211 -7.58 17.42 21.53
CA THR A 211 -6.97 18.75 21.58
C THR A 211 -7.10 19.39 20.21
N VAL A 212 -7.97 20.39 20.13
CA VAL A 212 -8.27 21.14 18.91
C VAL A 212 -7.33 22.32 18.83
N PHE A 213 -6.69 22.48 17.67
CA PHE A 213 -5.71 23.52 17.37
C PHE A 213 -6.23 24.38 16.22
N PHE A 214 -6.22 25.70 16.43
CA PHE A 214 -6.48 26.69 15.38
C PHE A 214 -5.31 27.66 15.26
N SER A 215 -4.95 28.00 14.02
CA SER A 215 -4.01 29.08 13.71
C SER A 215 -4.56 29.90 12.56
N ASP A 216 -4.47 31.22 12.62
CA ASP A 216 -5.01 32.09 11.56
C ASP A 216 -4.17 33.36 11.40
N ILE A 217 -4.04 33.85 10.16
CA ILE A 217 -3.15 34.93 9.79
C ILE A 217 -3.74 36.27 10.21
N ARG A 218 -2.98 37.03 11.00
CA ARG A 218 -3.40 38.35 11.44
C ARG A 218 -3.36 39.34 10.27
N GLY A 219 -4.50 39.98 10.02
CA GLY A 219 -4.61 41.04 9.01
C GLY A 219 -4.57 40.55 7.56
N PHE A 220 -4.83 39.26 7.32
CA PHE A 220 -4.76 38.65 5.99
C PHE A 220 -5.62 39.37 4.96
N THR A 221 -6.88 39.70 5.27
CA THR A 221 -7.77 40.40 4.33
C THR A 221 -7.12 41.69 3.79
N LYS A 222 -6.56 42.50 4.69
CA LYS A 222 -5.89 43.76 4.31
C LYS A 222 -4.60 43.51 3.52
N MET A 223 -3.87 42.44 3.85
CA MET A 223 -2.68 42.03 3.11
C MET A 223 -3.04 41.59 1.69
N SER A 224 -4.09 40.76 1.54
CA SER A 224 -4.53 40.21 0.26
C SER A 224 -5.09 41.25 -0.72
N GLU A 225 -5.64 42.36 -0.21
CA GLU A 225 -6.15 43.45 -1.05
C GLU A 225 -5.05 44.23 -1.78
N ASN A 226 -3.80 44.17 -1.30
CA ASN A 226 -2.69 45.02 -1.76
C ASN A 226 -1.58 44.25 -2.50
N MET A 227 -1.78 42.96 -2.79
CA MET A 227 -0.79 42.11 -3.47
C MET A 227 -1.38 41.47 -4.72
N ASP A 228 -0.51 41.07 -5.66
CA ASP A 228 -0.93 40.23 -6.78
C ASP A 228 -1.45 38.88 -6.24
N PRO A 229 -2.58 38.37 -6.75
CA PRO A 229 -3.13 37.08 -6.32
C PRO A 229 -2.14 35.92 -6.44
N THR A 230 -1.26 35.94 -7.44
CA THR A 230 -0.27 34.89 -7.68
C THR A 230 0.79 34.87 -6.59
N ASP A 231 1.29 36.06 -6.22
CA ASP A 231 2.33 36.23 -5.20
C ASP A 231 1.82 35.84 -3.80
N ILE A 232 0.56 36.19 -3.49
CA ILE A 232 -0.08 35.76 -2.23
C ILE A 232 -0.16 34.25 -2.16
N VAL A 233 -0.61 33.60 -3.24
CA VAL A 233 -0.78 32.14 -3.27
C VAL A 233 0.56 31.43 -3.11
N GLU A 234 1.63 31.90 -3.77
CA GLU A 234 2.96 31.34 -3.59
C GLU A 234 3.45 31.47 -2.13
N GLN A 235 3.30 32.66 -1.54
CA GLN A 235 3.70 32.89 -0.15
C GLN A 235 2.89 32.05 0.84
N LEU A 236 1.58 31.92 0.62
CA LEU A 236 0.70 31.07 1.43
C LEU A 236 1.08 29.59 1.30
N ASN A 237 1.42 29.11 0.12
CA ASN A 237 1.84 27.72 -0.06
C ASN A 237 3.12 27.43 0.72
N VAL A 238 4.12 28.32 0.68
CA VAL A 238 5.35 28.18 1.49
C VAL A 238 5.01 28.13 2.98
N TYR A 239 4.14 29.01 3.45
CA TYR A 239 3.65 29.02 4.83
C TYR A 239 2.92 27.71 5.19
N PHE A 240 1.90 27.32 4.43
CA PHE A 240 1.09 26.13 4.70
C PHE A 240 1.90 24.85 4.65
N THR A 241 2.84 24.71 3.72
CA THR A 241 3.77 23.58 3.66
C THR A 241 4.55 23.50 4.96
N ARG A 242 5.23 24.59 5.37
CA ARG A 242 6.07 24.58 6.57
C ARG A 242 5.27 24.30 7.85
N MET A 243 4.09 24.89 8.00
CA MET A 243 3.24 24.65 9.17
C MET A 243 2.71 23.21 9.20
N THR A 244 2.33 22.65 8.05
CA THR A 244 1.85 21.27 7.94
C THR A 244 2.93 20.25 8.22
N ASP A 245 4.16 20.48 7.76
CA ASP A 245 5.29 19.61 8.05
C ASP A 245 5.50 19.50 9.57
N ILE A 246 5.49 20.64 10.29
CA ILE A 246 5.61 20.67 11.77
C ILE A 246 4.45 19.94 12.44
N LEU A 247 3.23 20.14 11.94
CA LEU A 247 2.04 19.45 12.44
C LEU A 247 2.19 17.93 12.32
N MET A 248 2.64 17.44 11.15
CA MET A 248 2.83 16.02 10.88
C MET A 248 3.99 15.43 11.70
N GLU A 249 5.11 16.15 11.84
CA GLU A 249 6.24 15.75 12.70
C GLU A 249 5.81 15.49 14.14
N LEU A 250 4.81 16.24 14.64
CA LEU A 250 4.26 16.08 15.98
C LEU A 250 3.03 15.19 16.04
N SER A 251 2.76 14.42 14.98
CA SER A 251 1.64 13.46 14.89
C SER A 251 0.25 14.10 14.96
N GLY A 252 0.14 15.38 14.61
CA GLY A 252 -1.13 16.06 14.47
C GLY A 252 -1.82 15.71 13.14
N THR A 253 -3.15 15.75 13.16
CA THR A 253 -4.00 15.53 11.99
C THR A 253 -4.50 16.87 11.47
N LEU A 254 -4.14 17.24 10.24
CA LEU A 254 -4.77 18.37 9.55
C LEU A 254 -6.23 18.02 9.27
N ASP A 255 -7.16 18.83 9.79
CA ASP A 255 -8.59 18.67 9.54
C ASP A 255 -8.99 19.40 8.27
N LYS A 256 -8.72 20.71 8.21
CA LYS A 256 -8.89 21.52 6.99
C LYS A 256 -8.20 22.87 7.07
N TYR A 257 -8.06 23.50 5.92
CA TYR A 257 -7.88 24.93 5.80
C TYR A 257 -9.23 25.64 5.61
N VAL A 258 -9.41 26.78 6.26
CA VAL A 258 -10.57 27.66 6.07
C VAL A 258 -10.05 29.05 5.69
N GLY A 259 -9.82 29.27 4.39
CA GLY A 259 -9.12 30.47 3.94
C GLY A 259 -7.66 30.44 4.38
N ASP A 260 -7.26 31.40 5.19
CA ASP A 260 -5.95 31.52 5.85
C ASP A 260 -5.85 30.84 7.22
N GLU A 261 -6.97 30.31 7.72
CA GLU A 261 -7.04 29.55 8.96
C GLU A 261 -6.66 28.08 8.75
N LEU A 262 -5.85 27.54 9.66
CA LEU A 262 -5.48 26.14 9.79
C LEU A 262 -6.20 25.56 11.00
N MET A 263 -6.97 24.49 10.77
CA MET A 263 -7.57 23.68 11.84
C MET A 263 -6.92 22.30 11.89
N ALA A 264 -6.46 21.91 13.08
CA ALA A 264 -5.79 20.64 13.31
C ALA A 264 -6.24 19.96 14.60
N LEU A 265 -6.02 18.65 14.67
CA LEU A 265 -6.50 17.76 15.71
C LEU A 265 -5.36 16.91 16.26
N PHE A 266 -5.29 16.81 17.58
CA PHE A 266 -4.50 15.83 18.31
C PHE A 266 -5.48 15.01 19.16
N GLY A 267 -5.44 13.69 19.09
CA GLY A 267 -6.49 12.85 19.70
C GLY A 267 -7.44 12.18 18.72
N ALA A 268 -7.43 12.61 17.45
CA ALA A 268 -8.28 12.06 16.40
C ALA A 268 -7.57 12.04 15.03
N PRO A 269 -7.74 10.98 14.21
CA PRO A 269 -8.43 9.73 14.53
C PRO A 269 -7.66 8.82 15.49
N VAL A 270 -6.38 9.10 15.73
CA VAL A 270 -5.51 8.35 16.64
C VAL A 270 -5.32 9.16 17.91
N SER A 271 -5.59 8.54 19.06
CA SER A 271 -5.47 9.16 20.38
C SER A 271 -4.22 8.70 21.12
N ARG A 272 -3.58 9.65 21.81
CA ARG A 272 -2.41 9.48 22.66
C ARG A 272 -2.59 10.31 23.93
N GLU A 273 -1.99 9.87 25.03
CA GLU A 273 -2.05 10.62 26.30
C GLU A 273 -1.30 11.96 26.24
N ASP A 274 -0.27 12.05 25.39
CA ASP A 274 0.59 13.21 25.21
C ASP A 274 0.09 14.21 24.14
N ASP A 275 -1.09 13.99 23.57
CA ASP A 275 -1.68 14.85 22.53
C ASP A 275 -1.77 16.35 22.91
N PRO A 276 -2.17 16.74 24.15
CA PRO A 276 -2.14 18.14 24.56
C PRO A 276 -0.74 18.75 24.53
N ILE A 277 0.28 17.97 24.92
CA ILE A 277 1.69 18.40 24.94
C ILE A 277 2.18 18.59 23.51
N ARG A 278 1.90 17.61 22.64
CA ARG A 278 2.23 17.68 21.20
C ARG A 278 1.61 18.89 20.53
N ALA A 279 0.33 19.20 20.83
CA ALA A 279 -0.36 20.36 20.27
C ALA A 279 0.27 21.70 20.66
N VAL A 280 0.64 21.85 21.94
CA VAL A 280 1.28 23.09 22.42
C VAL A 280 2.69 23.22 21.86
N LEU A 281 3.47 22.13 21.85
CA LEU A 281 4.79 22.11 21.24
C LEU A 281 4.71 22.44 19.74
N CYS A 282 3.67 21.97 19.04
CA CYS A 282 3.41 22.29 17.64
C CYS A 282 3.23 23.79 17.44
N GLY A 283 2.42 24.44 18.28
CA GLY A 283 2.23 25.88 18.21
C GLY A 283 3.51 26.66 18.42
N ILE A 284 4.35 26.28 19.39
CA ILE A 284 5.66 26.93 19.61
C ILE A 284 6.55 26.76 18.39
N ARG A 285 6.70 25.54 17.86
CA ARG A 285 7.54 25.28 16.68
C ARG A 285 7.04 26.00 15.43
N MET A 286 5.73 26.13 15.26
CA MET A 286 5.14 26.94 14.18
C MET A 286 5.49 28.42 14.32
N LEU A 287 5.47 28.99 15.54
CA LEU A 287 5.89 30.37 15.78
C LEU A 287 7.37 30.57 15.51
N GLU A 288 8.23 29.64 15.91
CA GLU A 288 9.68 29.66 15.63
C GLU A 288 9.96 29.60 14.12
N ALA A 289 9.38 28.62 13.42
CA ALA A 289 9.54 28.48 11.98
C ALA A 289 8.97 29.68 11.21
N LEU A 290 7.87 30.26 11.70
CA LEU A 290 7.34 31.49 11.11
C LEU A 290 8.31 32.65 11.30
N TYR A 291 8.96 32.78 12.46
CA TYR A 291 9.98 33.80 12.67
C TYR A 291 11.14 33.67 11.68
N GLU A 292 11.61 32.45 11.41
CA GLU A 292 12.62 32.18 10.37
C GLU A 292 12.15 32.60 8.97
N LEU A 293 10.91 32.24 8.61
CA LEU A 293 10.30 32.66 7.33
C LEU A 293 10.17 34.18 7.22
N GLN A 294 9.82 34.86 8.32
CA GLN A 294 9.74 36.32 8.34
C GLN A 294 11.10 36.98 8.05
N GLU A 295 12.21 36.42 8.55
CA GLU A 295 13.55 36.94 8.25
C GLU A 295 13.91 36.78 6.77
N ILE A 296 13.53 35.65 6.15
CA ILE A 296 13.70 35.43 4.71
C ILE A 296 12.85 36.44 3.92
N TRP A 297 11.56 36.56 4.23
CA TRP A 297 10.66 37.47 3.54
C TRP A 297 11.06 38.94 3.68
N LYS A 298 11.62 39.34 4.83
CA LYS A 298 12.20 40.69 5.00
C LYS A 298 13.32 40.96 4.01
N GLN A 299 14.21 39.99 3.79
CA GLN A 299 15.31 40.13 2.83
C GLN A 299 14.81 40.18 1.39
N GLU A 300 13.70 39.49 1.10
CA GLU A 300 13.04 39.48 -0.21
C GLU A 300 12.09 40.68 -0.43
N ASN A 301 11.95 41.59 0.55
CA ASN A 301 10.97 42.68 0.56
C ASN A 301 9.51 42.20 0.40
N LYS A 302 9.20 40.99 0.87
CA LYS A 302 7.84 40.44 0.90
C LYS A 302 7.11 40.82 2.19
N PRO A 303 5.77 40.89 2.18
CA PRO A 303 4.98 41.13 3.38
C PRO A 303 5.24 40.08 4.47
N ILE A 304 5.19 40.50 5.73
CA ILE A 304 5.44 39.65 6.89
C ILE A 304 4.11 39.08 7.37
N ILE A 305 3.99 37.76 7.39
CA ILE A 305 2.84 37.04 7.95
C ILE A 305 3.03 36.87 9.45
N GLN A 306 1.99 37.18 10.23
CA GLN A 306 1.91 36.87 11.66
C GLN A 306 0.68 36.02 11.91
N ILE A 307 0.73 35.12 12.89
CA ILE A 307 -0.38 34.22 13.21
C ILE A 307 -0.80 34.36 14.68
N GLY A 308 -2.06 34.11 14.96
CA GLY A 308 -2.56 33.88 16.32
C GLY A 308 -2.96 32.41 16.45
N ILE A 309 -2.60 31.78 17.56
CA ILE A 309 -2.87 30.35 17.80
C ILE A 309 -3.78 30.20 19.01
N GLY A 310 -4.77 29.31 18.91
CA GLY A 310 -5.67 28.94 20.00
C GLY A 310 -5.84 27.43 20.11
N ILE A 311 -5.70 26.92 21.34
CA ILE A 311 -5.75 25.49 21.62
C ILE A 311 -6.74 25.21 22.75
N ASN A 312 -7.55 24.17 22.59
CA ASN A 312 -8.44 23.68 23.65
C ASN A 312 -8.54 22.16 23.62
N THR A 313 -8.46 21.55 24.80
CA THR A 313 -8.67 20.11 25.00
C THR A 313 -10.06 19.86 25.59
N GLY A 314 -10.81 18.93 24.98
CA GLY A 314 -12.08 18.50 25.54
C GLY A 314 -12.82 17.48 24.68
N ILE A 315 -13.97 17.02 25.19
CA ILE A 315 -14.81 16.04 24.50
C ILE A 315 -15.49 16.67 23.29
N VAL A 316 -15.34 16.01 22.14
CA VAL A 316 -15.97 16.34 20.85
C VAL A 316 -16.54 15.08 20.22
N THR A 317 -17.36 15.23 19.18
CA THR A 317 -17.76 14.11 18.32
C THR A 317 -16.85 14.11 17.09
N ALA A 318 -16.02 13.08 16.93
CA ALA A 318 -15.12 12.91 15.78
C ALA A 318 -15.61 11.81 14.85
N GLY A 319 -15.56 12.04 13.54
CA GLY A 319 -15.92 11.02 12.56
C GLY A 319 -16.12 11.56 11.16
N TYR A 320 -16.62 10.71 10.26
CA TYR A 320 -16.88 11.10 8.88
C TYR A 320 -18.21 11.85 8.78
N MET A 321 -18.13 13.09 8.29
CA MET A 321 -19.27 13.98 8.13
C MET A 321 -19.29 14.56 6.72
N GLY A 322 -20.47 14.94 6.24
CA GLY A 322 -20.67 15.46 4.90
C GLY A 322 -21.86 14.79 4.21
N SER A 323 -21.75 14.57 2.90
CA SER A 323 -22.75 13.86 2.11
C SER A 323 -22.20 12.50 1.66
N GLU A 324 -23.07 11.62 1.16
CA GLU A 324 -22.64 10.34 0.57
C GLU A 324 -21.62 10.51 -0.57
N LYS A 325 -21.60 11.68 -1.23
CA LYS A 325 -20.68 11.98 -2.34
C LYS A 325 -19.36 12.61 -1.88
N GLN A 326 -19.32 13.17 -0.67
CA GLN A 326 -18.16 13.88 -0.14
C GLN A 326 -18.14 13.78 1.37
N LEU A 327 -17.24 12.93 1.87
CA LEU A 327 -16.98 12.72 3.29
C LEU A 327 -15.70 13.42 3.68
N SER A 328 -15.70 14.03 4.87
CA SER A 328 -14.51 14.56 5.52
C SER A 328 -14.49 14.02 6.94
N TYR A 329 -13.36 13.44 7.35
CA TYR A 329 -13.13 13.13 8.75
C TYR A 329 -12.92 14.45 9.48
N THR A 330 -13.77 14.77 10.46
CA THR A 330 -13.70 16.04 11.20
C THR A 330 -14.32 15.92 12.59
N VAL A 331 -14.26 17.00 13.37
CA VAL A 331 -14.83 17.08 14.72
C VAL A 331 -15.92 18.13 14.80
N ILE A 332 -16.94 17.87 15.61
CA ILE A 332 -17.98 18.84 15.97
C ILE A 332 -18.15 18.87 17.48
N GLY A 333 -18.31 20.07 18.04
CA GLY A 333 -18.69 20.26 19.43
C GLY A 333 -18.40 21.66 19.93
N ASP A 334 -18.92 21.99 21.11
CA ASP A 334 -18.68 23.28 21.78
C ASP A 334 -17.19 23.53 22.03
N ASN A 335 -16.41 22.48 22.28
CA ASN A 335 -14.97 22.56 22.49
C ASN A 335 -14.18 22.95 21.23
N VAL A 336 -14.70 22.63 20.04
CA VAL A 336 -14.13 23.07 18.75
C VAL A 336 -14.31 24.57 18.61
N ASN A 337 -15.54 25.05 18.83
CA ASN A 337 -15.86 26.47 18.78
C ASN A 337 -15.10 27.29 19.83
N LEU A 338 -14.83 26.71 21.00
CA LEU A 338 -14.03 27.35 22.04
C LEU A 338 -12.59 27.61 21.57
N ALA A 339 -11.93 26.61 20.97
CA ALA A 339 -10.58 26.77 20.45
C ALA A 339 -10.48 27.92 19.44
N ALA A 340 -11.40 27.97 18.46
CA ALA A 340 -11.46 29.04 17.47
C ALA A 340 -11.66 30.43 18.11
N ARG A 341 -12.47 30.54 19.16
CA ARG A 341 -12.70 31.81 19.88
C ARG A 341 -11.48 32.24 20.69
N VAL A 342 -10.74 31.30 21.27
CA VAL A 342 -9.48 31.59 21.96
C VAL A 342 -8.45 32.12 20.95
N MET A 343 -8.29 31.44 19.81
CA MET A 343 -7.43 31.87 18.72
C MET A 343 -7.77 33.30 18.26
N ALA A 344 -9.07 33.61 18.09
CA ALA A 344 -9.49 34.93 17.59
C ALA A 344 -9.08 36.10 18.51
N ASN A 345 -8.80 35.84 19.79
CA ASN A 345 -8.32 36.84 20.75
C ASN A 345 -6.78 36.92 20.84
N ALA A 346 -6.07 35.96 20.25
CA ALA A 346 -4.62 35.99 20.17
C ALA A 346 -4.14 37.03 19.15
N LYS A 347 -3.17 37.86 19.56
CA LYS A 347 -2.48 38.79 18.67
C LYS A 347 -1.43 38.06 17.84
N GLY A 348 -0.79 38.79 16.92
CA GLY A 348 0.30 38.25 16.12
C GLY A 348 1.42 37.72 16.99
N MET A 349 1.82 36.48 16.71
CA MET A 349 2.83 35.71 17.44
C MET A 349 2.43 35.29 18.87
N GLU A 350 1.14 35.32 19.23
CA GLU A 350 0.64 34.80 20.50
C GLU A 350 0.03 33.38 20.35
N LEU A 351 0.27 32.53 21.34
CA LEU A 351 -0.33 31.21 21.49
C LEU A 351 -1.14 31.18 22.79
N PHE A 352 -2.45 31.04 22.67
CA PHE A 352 -3.36 30.92 23.79
C PHE A 352 -3.90 29.50 23.96
N ILE A 353 -4.00 29.07 25.21
CA ILE A 353 -4.63 27.81 25.60
C ILE A 353 -5.73 28.06 26.63
N THR A 354 -6.72 27.17 26.69
CA THR A 354 -7.75 27.17 27.73
C THR A 354 -7.25 26.54 29.03
N ARG A 355 -8.01 26.74 30.12
CA ARG A 355 -7.77 26.06 31.42
C ARG A 355 -7.66 24.54 31.28
N SER A 356 -8.48 23.89 30.45
CA SER A 356 -8.45 22.44 30.29
C SER A 356 -7.15 21.94 29.66
N THR A 357 -6.59 22.67 28.70
CA THR A 357 -5.27 22.36 28.13
C THR A 357 -4.17 22.72 29.12
N TYR A 358 -4.25 23.88 29.79
CA TYR A 358 -3.28 24.32 30.80
C TYR A 358 -3.01 23.25 31.87
N GLU A 359 -4.06 22.68 32.46
CA GLU A 359 -3.90 21.66 33.51
C GLU A 359 -3.13 20.40 33.06
N ARG A 360 -3.12 20.12 31.76
CA ARG A 360 -2.43 18.96 31.18
C ARG A 360 -0.99 19.25 30.77
N VAL A 361 -0.62 20.53 30.64
CA VAL A 361 0.64 20.94 30.01
C VAL A 361 1.50 21.87 30.86
N LYS A 362 0.99 22.38 32.00
CA LYS A 362 1.66 23.40 32.83
C LYS A 362 3.06 23.03 33.31
N ASP A 363 3.37 21.76 33.49
CA ASP A 363 4.70 21.30 33.93
C ASP A 363 5.73 21.30 32.78
N TYR A 364 5.25 21.38 31.54
CA TYR A 364 6.05 21.25 30.33
C TYR A 364 6.42 22.57 29.65
N PHE A 365 5.68 23.62 29.92
CA PHE A 365 5.81 24.90 29.23
C PHE A 365 5.87 26.06 30.21
N ILE A 366 6.45 27.16 29.76
CA ILE A 366 6.43 28.44 30.49
C ILE A 366 5.14 29.15 30.08
N ILE A 367 4.26 29.40 31.05
CA ILE A 367 2.89 29.85 30.81
C ILE A 367 2.54 31.05 31.71
N GLU A 368 1.94 32.07 31.11
CA GLU A 368 1.40 33.24 31.81
C GLU A 368 -0.12 33.26 31.79
N GLU A 369 -0.76 33.55 32.92
CA GLU A 369 -2.20 33.79 32.98
C GLU A 369 -2.54 35.16 32.37
N ARG A 370 -3.63 35.21 31.60
CA ARG A 370 -4.10 36.43 30.93
C ARG A 370 -5.50 36.81 31.41
N GLU A 371 -5.90 38.04 31.14
CA GLU A 371 -7.25 38.50 31.45
C GLU A 371 -8.29 37.60 30.77
N SER A 372 -9.30 37.17 31.53
CA SER A 372 -10.36 36.31 31.01
C SER A 372 -11.13 37.02 29.90
N ILE A 373 -11.43 36.28 28.84
CA ILE A 373 -12.11 36.81 27.65
C ILE A 373 -13.59 36.47 27.67
N MET A 374 -14.43 37.45 27.31
CA MET A 374 -15.85 37.18 27.04
C MET A 374 -15.99 36.67 25.62
N VAL A 375 -16.47 35.43 25.48
CA VAL A 375 -16.73 34.84 24.16
C VAL A 375 -18.22 34.81 23.85
N LYS A 376 -18.57 35.08 22.60
CA LYS A 376 -19.97 35.13 22.14
C LYS A 376 -20.70 33.82 22.45
N GLY A 377 -21.84 33.89 23.14
CA GLY A 377 -22.65 32.72 23.47
C GLY A 377 -22.20 31.91 24.69
N LYS A 378 -21.25 32.41 25.49
CA LYS A 378 -20.99 31.92 26.84
C LYS A 378 -21.39 32.99 27.85
N SER A 379 -22.00 32.57 28.94
CA SER A 379 -22.51 33.46 30.00
C SER A 379 -21.43 33.93 30.98
N MET A 380 -20.28 33.24 31.02
CA MET A 380 -19.17 33.56 31.90
C MET A 380 -17.89 33.84 31.09
N PRO A 381 -16.99 34.70 31.61
CA PRO A 381 -15.65 34.88 31.06
C PRO A 381 -14.89 33.56 31.03
N ILE A 382 -14.04 33.37 30.02
CA ILE A 382 -13.20 32.20 29.87
C ILE A 382 -11.76 32.58 30.20
N GLU A 383 -11.17 31.84 31.13
CA GLU A 383 -9.76 31.94 31.45
C GLU A 383 -8.90 31.46 30.28
N ILE A 384 -7.90 32.26 29.94
CA ILE A 384 -6.94 31.97 28.88
C ILE A 384 -5.52 32.13 29.42
N PHE A 385 -4.63 31.30 28.90
CA PHE A 385 -3.23 31.27 29.28
C PHE A 385 -2.37 31.45 28.04
N GLN A 386 -1.35 32.28 28.13
CA GLN A 386 -0.38 32.46 27.06
C GLN A 386 0.80 31.53 27.30
N VAL A 387 1.11 30.71 26.30
CA VAL A 387 2.34 29.92 26.28
C VAL A 387 3.45 30.78 25.69
N ILE A 388 4.52 30.97 26.45
CA ILE A 388 5.62 31.88 26.09
C ILE A 388 6.95 31.15 25.81
N GLY A 389 7.01 29.85 26.09
CA GLY A 389 8.18 29.02 25.80
C GLY A 389 8.05 27.59 26.33
N VAL A 390 9.07 26.78 26.09
CA VAL A 390 9.19 25.43 26.64
C VAL A 390 9.92 25.43 27.99
N ASN A 391 9.64 24.45 28.84
CA ASN A 391 10.45 24.22 30.03
C ASN A 391 11.84 23.68 29.59
N PRO A 392 12.94 24.38 29.90
CA PRO A 392 14.29 23.99 29.46
C PRO A 392 14.80 22.69 30.12
N GLU A 393 14.16 22.22 31.19
CA GLU A 393 14.54 20.98 31.87
C GLU A 393 13.99 19.72 31.18
N ILE A 394 13.12 19.88 30.16
CA ILE A 394 12.46 18.76 29.49
C ILE A 394 13.07 18.52 28.12
N ASP A 395 13.54 17.30 27.89
CA ASP A 395 13.88 16.80 26.57
C ASP A 395 12.64 16.20 25.89
N PHE A 396 12.00 17.00 25.03
CA PHE A 396 10.83 16.55 24.26
C PHE A 396 11.17 15.48 23.21
N GLY A 397 12.42 15.42 22.73
CA GLY A 397 12.87 14.43 21.76
C GLY A 397 12.86 13.03 22.36
N GLU A 398 13.47 12.90 23.54
CA GLU A 398 13.44 11.66 24.33
C GLU A 398 12.01 11.33 24.78
N MET A 399 11.30 12.30 25.36
CA MET A 399 9.96 12.08 25.91
C MET A 399 8.95 11.59 24.85
N LEU A 400 8.96 12.19 23.66
CA LEU A 400 7.98 11.90 22.62
C LEU A 400 8.47 10.82 21.64
N SER A 401 9.66 10.25 21.86
CA SER A 401 10.32 9.28 20.98
C SER A 401 10.41 9.76 19.51
N LEU A 402 10.72 11.04 19.32
CA LEU A 402 10.79 11.67 18.00
C LEU A 402 12.24 11.68 17.52
N SER A 403 12.50 11.01 16.39
CA SER A 403 13.86 10.72 15.91
C SER A 403 14.67 11.96 15.50
N GLU A 404 14.00 13.07 15.16
CA GLU A 404 14.63 14.32 14.71
C GLU A 404 13.78 15.54 15.09
N ILE A 405 13.60 15.84 16.39
CA ILE A 405 13.12 17.19 16.75
C ILE A 405 14.32 18.13 16.67
N HIS A 406 14.25 19.15 15.82
CA HIS A 406 15.03 20.37 16.06
C HIS A 406 14.49 20.97 17.36
N ALA A 407 15.14 20.64 18.48
CA ALA A 407 14.75 21.14 19.79
C ALA A 407 14.61 22.68 19.72
N PRO A 408 13.52 23.25 20.25
CA PRO A 408 13.28 24.68 20.18
C PRO A 408 14.48 25.43 20.78
N LYS A 409 15.12 26.27 19.97
CA LYS A 409 16.22 27.15 20.43
C LYS A 409 15.59 28.31 21.18
N SER A 410 15.10 28.04 22.39
CA SER A 410 14.70 29.06 23.37
C SER A 410 13.93 30.22 22.75
N PHE A 411 12.76 29.98 22.15
CA PHE A 411 11.85 31.08 21.84
C PHE A 411 11.32 31.66 23.15
N VAL A 412 11.84 32.81 23.51
CA VAL A 412 11.25 33.72 24.50
C VAL A 412 10.66 34.86 23.69
N HIS A 413 9.35 35.07 23.78
CA HIS A 413 8.67 36.15 23.05
C HIS A 413 9.39 37.49 23.29
N PRO A 414 9.89 38.18 22.24
CA PRO A 414 10.52 39.47 22.42
C PRO A 414 9.42 40.49 22.80
N LYS A 415 9.48 41.00 24.03
CA LYS A 415 8.53 41.91 24.72
C LYS A 415 7.43 41.24 25.57
N ALA A 416 7.83 40.53 26.63
CA ALA A 416 7.03 40.50 27.85
C ALA A 416 7.51 41.63 28.77
N GLU A 417 7.01 42.86 28.58
CA GLU A 417 7.01 43.81 29.70
C GLU A 417 5.95 43.32 30.69
N VAL A 418 6.40 42.73 31.79
CA VAL A 418 5.56 42.36 32.93
C VAL A 418 4.87 43.64 33.42
N LYS A 419 3.61 43.84 33.04
CA LYS A 419 2.77 44.86 33.65
C LYS A 419 2.17 44.28 34.91
N GLU A 420 2.29 45.01 36.01
CA GLU A 420 1.66 44.68 37.28
C GLU A 420 0.16 44.37 37.07
N PRO A 421 -0.37 43.31 37.71
CA PRO A 421 -1.74 42.89 37.52
C PRO A 421 -2.69 44.03 37.89
N LYS A 422 -3.49 44.49 36.93
CA LYS A 422 -4.54 45.46 37.19
C LYS A 422 -5.67 44.81 37.99
N GLU A 423 -6.27 45.58 38.88
CA GLU A 423 -7.37 45.11 39.74
C GLU A 423 -8.50 44.49 38.92
N VAL A 424 -8.86 43.26 39.28
CA VAL A 424 -9.96 42.49 38.70
C VAL A 424 -11.25 43.30 38.73
N TYR A 425 -11.86 43.52 37.57
CA TYR A 425 -13.17 44.17 37.48
C TYR A 425 -14.26 43.26 38.04
N ILE A 426 -14.90 43.70 39.13
CA ILE A 426 -16.02 42.99 39.75
C ILE A 426 -17.32 43.56 39.17
N PRO A 427 -18.14 42.77 38.45
CA PRO A 427 -19.40 43.26 37.92
C PRO A 427 -20.34 43.76 39.03
N PRO A 428 -21.21 44.75 38.76
CA PRO A 428 -22.14 45.28 39.76
C PRO A 428 -23.03 44.18 40.34
N GLY A 429 -22.91 43.93 41.65
CA GLY A 429 -23.71 42.94 42.37
C GLY A 429 -23.00 41.62 42.73
N LEU A 430 -21.72 41.44 42.38
CA LEU A 430 -20.89 40.30 42.79
C LEU A 430 -19.78 40.75 43.76
N SER A 431 -19.30 39.84 44.61
CA SER A 431 -18.13 40.04 45.47
C SER A 431 -16.91 39.30 44.94
N LYS A 432 -15.71 39.66 45.43
CA LYS A 432 -14.45 38.96 45.11
C LYS A 432 -14.49 37.47 45.52
N GLU A 433 -15.25 37.13 46.55
CA GLU A 433 -15.43 35.76 47.05
C GLU A 433 -16.41 34.95 46.18
N ASP A 434 -17.41 35.60 45.56
CA ASP A 434 -18.31 34.95 44.59
C ASP A 434 -17.57 34.51 43.31
N MET A 435 -16.44 35.17 43.01
CA MET A 435 -15.57 34.78 41.89
C MET A 435 -14.72 33.54 42.18
N VAL A 436 -14.63 33.08 43.44
CA VAL A 436 -13.75 31.97 43.88
C VAL A 436 -14.53 30.67 44.14
N GLN A 437 -15.84 30.62 43.90
CA GLN A 437 -16.63 29.43 44.20
C GLN A 437 -16.66 28.40 43.05
N ASN A 438 -15.94 27.31 43.24
CA ASN A 438 -16.27 26.00 42.66
C ASN A 438 -17.71 25.63 43.05
N ILE A 439 -18.67 25.83 42.16
CA ILE A 439 -20.03 25.31 42.38
C ILE A 439 -19.96 23.79 42.27
N LYS A 440 -19.92 23.09 43.41
CA LYS A 440 -20.44 21.73 43.51
C LYS A 440 -21.95 21.81 43.27
N ILE A 441 -22.40 21.31 42.12
CA ILE A 441 -23.84 21.17 41.84
C ILE A 441 -24.35 19.99 42.67
N ASP A 442 -24.71 20.24 43.93
CA ASP A 442 -25.14 19.18 44.86
C ASP A 442 -26.62 18.77 44.69
N LYS A 443 -27.35 19.30 43.70
CA LYS A 443 -28.64 18.75 43.24
C LYS A 443 -29.15 19.46 41.98
N ILE A 444 -29.30 18.69 40.90
CA ILE A 444 -30.07 19.08 39.72
C ILE A 444 -31.55 19.07 40.14
N LYS A 445 -32.24 20.22 40.10
CA LYS A 445 -33.68 20.29 40.41
C LYS A 445 -34.48 19.68 39.24
N PRO A 446 -35.44 18.78 39.49
CA PRO A 446 -36.27 18.23 38.44
C PRO A 446 -37.22 19.30 37.86
N ILE A 447 -37.46 19.22 36.55
CA ILE A 447 -38.36 20.10 35.80
C ILE A 447 -39.77 19.50 35.84
N LYS A 448 -40.71 20.24 36.43
CA LYS A 448 -42.09 19.79 36.55
C LYS A 448 -42.88 20.10 35.29
N CYS A 449 -43.45 19.07 34.67
CA CYS A 449 -44.26 19.21 33.46
C CYS A 449 -45.50 20.06 33.75
N GLN A 450 -45.65 21.18 33.05
CA GLN A 450 -46.78 22.09 33.24
C GLN A 450 -48.14 21.46 32.87
N LYS A 451 -48.16 20.41 32.05
CA LYS A 451 -49.41 19.73 31.65
C LYS A 451 -49.86 18.65 32.65
N CYS A 452 -48.94 17.79 33.09
CA CYS A 452 -49.29 16.60 33.87
C CYS A 452 -48.66 16.54 35.26
N GLY A 453 -47.84 17.54 35.62
CA GLY A 453 -47.21 17.66 36.93
C GLY A 453 -46.08 16.67 37.19
N THR A 454 -45.74 15.79 36.25
CA THR A 454 -44.64 14.82 36.39
C THR A 454 -43.31 15.55 36.48
N GLU A 455 -42.46 15.13 37.41
CA GLU A 455 -41.08 15.60 37.55
C GLU A 455 -40.19 14.88 36.54
N ASN A 456 -39.39 15.65 35.80
CA ASN A 456 -38.51 15.16 34.74
C ASN A 456 -37.09 15.62 35.04
N GLU A 457 -36.08 14.86 34.61
CA GLU A 457 -34.69 15.27 34.80
C GLU A 457 -34.35 16.46 33.90
N ALA A 458 -33.39 17.31 34.31
CA ALA A 458 -33.04 18.53 33.56
C ALA A 458 -32.47 18.27 32.14
N GLN A 459 -32.13 17.02 31.83
CA GLN A 459 -31.66 16.57 30.52
C GLN A 459 -32.78 16.19 29.55
N GLU A 460 -34.02 16.05 30.04
CA GLU A 460 -35.17 15.68 29.20
C GLU A 460 -35.78 16.91 28.53
N LYS A 461 -35.89 16.87 27.20
CA LYS A 461 -36.54 17.95 26.42
C LYS A 461 -38.06 17.83 26.36
N PHE A 462 -38.59 16.64 26.70
CA PHE A 462 -40.01 16.31 26.66
C PHE A 462 -40.39 15.52 27.90
N CYS A 463 -41.60 15.73 28.42
CA CYS A 463 -42.08 15.04 29.60
C CYS A 463 -42.22 13.53 29.32
N THR A 464 -41.58 12.70 30.15
CA THR A 464 -41.61 11.22 30.06
C THR A 464 -43.00 10.62 30.12
N LYS A 465 -43.97 11.31 30.69
CA LYS A 465 -45.34 10.80 30.84
C LYS A 465 -46.29 11.22 29.71
N CYS A 466 -46.19 12.45 29.21
CA CYS A 466 -47.19 12.99 28.28
C CYS A 466 -46.60 13.52 26.96
N GLY A 467 -45.28 13.43 26.78
CA GLY A 467 -44.58 13.81 25.55
C GLY A 467 -44.56 15.33 25.26
N MET A 468 -45.05 16.17 26.17
CA MET A 468 -45.05 17.63 25.95
C MET A 468 -43.67 18.22 26.26
N PRO A 469 -43.23 19.25 25.52
CA PRO A 469 -42.00 19.97 25.83
C PRO A 469 -42.00 20.48 27.27
N ILE A 470 -40.87 20.34 27.93
CA ILE A 470 -40.62 20.86 29.28
C ILE A 470 -39.47 21.86 29.19
N PHE A 471 -39.69 23.05 29.76
CA PHE A 471 -38.76 24.18 29.72
C PHE A 471 -38.42 24.62 31.13
#